data_AF-A0A5N5K1S9-F1
#
_entry.id   AF-A0A5N5K1S9-F1
#
_cell.length_a   1.000
_cell.length_b   1.000
_cell.length_c   1.000
_cell.angle_alpha   90.00
_cell.angle_beta   90.00
_cell.angle_gamma   90.00
#
_symmetry.space_group_name_H-M   'P 1'
#
loop_
_entity.id
_entity.type
_entity.pdbx_description
1 polymer ?
#
loop_
_entity_poly.entity_id
_entity_poly.type
_entity_poly.pdbx_seq_one_letter_code
_entity_poly.pdbx_strand_id
1 'polypeptide(L)'
;MAPKQPNTGLFVGLNKGHVVTKKDLAPRPSDRKGITNSRGHIYRNKAHCSTSTMKAGKLFGESSDLKSQKFLKQRDDPDFSSIQGLAEAGFISSKLSNHDLLSSSVENQSPFYFAAESPLSRQDLVSWKMVLDKRQLPVADKKMLYMLSGFRDIDKINPDAWPALVADLSAGDQGIISLAFGCTRLFQPDKPVTKAQAAVALATGEASDTVSEELARIEAESVAENAVSAHNALVAQVEQDINASFEKELSMEREKINAVETMAEEVRCELERLRAEREKDDVALMKERIAIESEMEVLSKLRREVEEQLHSLLSNKVEISYEKERISKLQKEAESEKQEISRLQYDLEVERKALSMARAWAEDEAKRAREQAKALEEARYRWEKHGIKVVVDSSLDEESSTGVTWLTAGKQIPSVEGTVSRAENLVDKLKLMADNVKGKSLKVIGKIIQKVQVLISFLREWTAKAYSRTKELQEATISKARGSIQELQQNTTEFSSAIKEKAIGSMQELQQHTADLSLAVKESTKRVAEDCREGVEKLTQKFKS
;
A
#
# COMPACT_ATOMS: atom_id res chain seq x y z
N MET A 1 12.40 -36.30 -47.83
CA MET A 1 12.75 -35.04 -48.53
C MET A 1 11.93 -33.93 -47.93
N ALA A 2 12.59 -32.89 -47.41
CA ALA A 2 12.01 -31.69 -46.81
C ALA A 2 11.27 -30.82 -47.86
N PRO A 3 10.73 -29.61 -47.53
CA PRO A 3 10.08 -29.09 -46.31
C PRO A 3 8.71 -28.42 -46.65
N LYS A 4 7.98 -27.87 -45.67
CA LYS A 4 7.10 -26.68 -45.89
C LYS A 4 6.63 -26.00 -44.59
N GLN A 5 7.05 -24.75 -44.43
CA GLN A 5 6.28 -23.59 -43.95
C GLN A 5 6.56 -22.44 -44.96
N PRO A 6 5.86 -21.29 -44.98
CA PRO A 6 4.74 -20.80 -44.15
C PRO A 6 3.53 -20.29 -45.00
N ASN A 7 2.36 -20.08 -44.40
CA ASN A 7 1.30 -19.27 -45.02
C ASN A 7 1.14 -17.94 -44.27
N THR A 8 1.64 -16.91 -44.91
CA THR A 8 1.40 -15.48 -44.64
C THR A 8 -0.02 -15.10 -45.01
N GLY A 9 -0.79 -14.60 -44.05
CA GLY A 9 -2.06 -13.92 -44.29
C GLY A 9 -1.82 -12.43 -44.54
N LEU A 10 -2.06 -11.96 -45.77
CA LEU A 10 -2.09 -10.55 -46.13
C LEU A 10 -3.11 -10.36 -47.26
N PHE A 11 -4.17 -9.60 -47.00
CA PHE A 11 -4.89 -8.64 -47.88
C PHE A 11 -6.19 -8.23 -47.14
N VAL A 12 -6.17 -7.14 -46.37
CA VAL A 12 -6.48 -5.74 -46.78
C VAL A 12 -7.97 -5.52 -47.06
N GLY A 13 -8.66 -5.01 -46.05
CA GLY A 13 -9.92 -4.27 -46.16
C GLY A 13 -9.79 -3.00 -45.33
N LEU A 14 -9.46 -1.89 -45.99
CA LEU A 14 -9.43 -0.54 -45.42
C LEU A 14 -10.81 -0.18 -44.85
N ASN A 15 -10.88 0.13 -43.55
CA ASN A 15 -11.85 1.08 -43.03
C ASN A 15 -11.21 1.93 -41.94
N LYS A 16 -11.14 3.23 -42.25
CA LYS A 16 -10.62 4.29 -41.39
C LYS A 16 -11.54 4.46 -40.19
N GLY A 17 -11.17 3.90 -39.05
CA GLY A 17 -11.76 4.20 -37.75
C GLY A 17 -11.12 5.47 -37.18
N HIS A 18 -11.87 6.56 -37.18
CA HIS A 18 -11.54 7.82 -36.54
C HIS A 18 -11.37 7.60 -35.02
N VAL A 19 -10.23 8.00 -34.48
CA VAL A 19 -10.05 8.19 -33.03
C VAL A 19 -10.87 9.42 -32.64
N VAL A 20 -12.06 9.20 -32.08
CA VAL A 20 -12.81 10.25 -31.41
C VAL A 20 -12.34 10.29 -29.97
N THR A 21 -11.53 11.29 -29.65
CA THR A 21 -11.33 11.75 -28.28
C THR A 21 -12.70 12.10 -27.69
N LYS A 22 -12.98 11.61 -26.48
CA LYS A 22 -14.20 11.94 -25.75
C LYS A 22 -14.27 13.47 -25.60
N LYS A 23 -15.22 14.08 -26.31
CA LYS A 23 -15.67 15.45 -26.06
C LYS A 23 -16.12 15.53 -24.60
N ASP A 24 -15.63 16.53 -23.89
CA ASP A 24 -16.16 16.92 -22.58
C ASP A 24 -17.67 17.06 -22.64
N LEU A 25 -18.36 16.29 -21.80
CA LEU A 25 -19.80 16.35 -21.62
C LEU A 25 -20.14 17.61 -20.83
N ALA A 26 -21.05 18.42 -21.36
CA ALA A 26 -21.67 19.52 -20.64
C ALA A 26 -22.43 19.00 -19.40
N PRO A 27 -22.54 19.80 -18.31
CA PRO A 27 -23.30 19.40 -17.13
C PRO A 27 -24.78 19.20 -17.47
N ARG A 28 -25.39 18.13 -16.93
CA ARG A 28 -26.83 17.84 -17.04
C ARG A 28 -27.67 19.02 -16.50
N PRO A 29 -28.79 19.40 -17.16
CA PRO A 29 -29.76 20.33 -16.57
C PRO A 29 -30.52 19.65 -15.44
N SER A 30 -30.71 20.37 -14.34
CA SER A 30 -31.59 20.01 -13.23
C SER A 30 -33.03 20.38 -13.59
N ASP A 31 -33.91 19.38 -13.64
CA ASP A 31 -35.36 19.60 -13.75
C ASP A 31 -35.94 20.01 -12.38
N ARG A 32 -35.82 21.31 -12.09
CA ARG A 32 -36.73 22.05 -11.21
C ARG A 32 -37.41 23.12 -12.07
N LYS A 33 -38.56 22.79 -12.67
CA LYS A 33 -39.43 23.80 -13.31
C LYS A 33 -40.42 24.35 -12.29
N GLY A 34 -39.95 25.33 -11.51
CA GLY A 34 -40.82 26.37 -10.97
C GLY A 34 -41.12 27.36 -12.09
N ILE A 35 -42.35 27.37 -12.58
CA ILE A 35 -42.81 28.36 -13.57
C ILE A 35 -43.20 29.62 -12.79
N THR A 36 -42.33 30.63 -12.85
CA THR A 36 -42.71 32.03 -12.68
C THR A 36 -43.31 32.50 -14.01
N ASN A 37 -44.56 32.96 -13.99
CA ASN A 37 -45.15 33.65 -15.14
C ASN A 37 -45.77 34.99 -14.71
N SER A 38 -45.21 36.04 -15.31
CA SER A 38 -45.76 37.34 -15.65
C SER A 38 -46.95 37.92 -14.87
N ARG A 39 -46.66 39.05 -14.22
CA ARG A 39 -47.62 40.13 -13.94
C ARG A 39 -48.23 40.62 -15.26
N GLY A 40 -49.47 40.22 -15.52
CA GLY A 40 -50.38 40.86 -16.47
C GLY A 40 -51.59 41.40 -15.71
N HIS A 41 -51.65 42.72 -15.54
CA HIS A 41 -52.83 43.43 -15.06
C HIS A 41 -53.96 43.29 -16.08
N ILE A 42 -55.03 42.57 -15.72
CA ILE A 42 -56.34 42.72 -16.37
C ILE A 42 -57.40 42.83 -15.28
N TYR A 43 -57.99 44.01 -15.22
CA TYR A 43 -59.15 44.37 -14.42
C TYR A 43 -60.35 43.47 -14.75
N ARG A 44 -60.99 42.90 -13.73
CA ARG A 44 -62.41 42.54 -13.83
C ARG A 44 -63.13 42.79 -12.52
N ASN A 45 -64.02 43.77 -12.60
CA ASN A 45 -64.95 44.24 -11.58
C ASN A 45 -65.71 43.09 -10.91
N LYS A 46 -65.67 43.04 -9.58
CA LYS A 46 -66.85 42.68 -8.78
C LYS A 46 -67.18 43.88 -7.92
N ALA A 47 -68.24 44.56 -8.33
CA ALA A 47 -68.87 45.63 -7.61
C ALA A 47 -69.38 45.08 -6.27
N HIS A 48 -68.80 45.58 -5.17
CA HIS A 48 -69.50 45.61 -3.90
C HIS A 48 -70.61 46.65 -4.03
N CYS A 49 -71.85 46.19 -4.18
CA CYS A 49 -73.01 47.04 -4.03
C CYS A 49 -73.24 47.26 -2.53
N SER A 50 -72.76 48.42 -2.06
CA SER A 50 -73.07 48.96 -0.76
C SER A 50 -74.51 49.48 -0.76
N THR A 51 -75.43 48.77 -0.10
CA THR A 51 -76.69 49.38 0.37
C THR A 51 -76.56 49.71 1.84
N SER A 52 -76.39 51.01 2.08
CA SER A 52 -76.62 51.73 3.32
C SER A 52 -77.87 51.26 4.07
N THR A 53 -77.73 50.93 5.35
CA THR A 53 -78.79 51.17 6.34
C THR A 53 -78.19 51.93 7.52
N MET A 54 -78.86 53.04 7.82
CA MET A 54 -78.40 54.05 8.75
C MET A 54 -78.36 53.56 10.18
N LYS A 55 -77.31 53.99 10.87
CA LYS A 55 -77.24 54.09 12.33
C LYS A 55 -78.31 55.09 12.80
N ALA A 56 -79.38 54.61 13.43
CA ALA A 56 -80.30 55.44 14.18
C ALA A 56 -80.82 54.69 15.41
N GLY A 57 -80.29 55.08 16.58
CA GLY A 57 -80.93 55.09 17.90
C GLY A 57 -81.57 53.81 18.45
N LYS A 58 -80.97 53.27 19.51
CA LYS A 58 -81.77 52.85 20.67
C LYS A 58 -81.07 53.20 21.97
N LEU A 59 -81.43 54.37 22.48
CA LEU A 59 -81.55 54.63 23.92
C LEU A 59 -82.62 53.70 24.49
N PHE A 60 -82.51 53.43 25.80
CA PHE A 60 -83.41 52.69 26.69
C PHE A 60 -83.21 51.17 26.79
N GLY A 61 -82.58 50.79 27.90
CA GLY A 61 -83.33 50.17 29.01
C GLY A 61 -83.28 48.65 29.06
N GLU A 62 -82.50 48.15 30.02
CA GLU A 62 -82.70 46.82 30.59
C GLU A 62 -84.17 46.63 30.99
N SER A 63 -84.78 45.58 30.47
CA SER A 63 -85.98 44.97 31.06
C SER A 63 -85.97 43.49 30.70
N SER A 64 -85.69 42.68 31.71
CA SER A 64 -85.78 41.23 31.73
C SER A 64 -87.24 40.81 31.56
N ASP A 65 -87.64 40.53 30.32
CA ASP A 65 -88.98 40.03 30.01
C ASP A 65 -88.93 38.59 29.48
N LEU A 66 -89.63 37.69 30.16
CA LEU A 66 -89.67 36.23 29.95
C LEU A 66 -90.08 35.82 28.52
N LYS A 67 -90.56 36.75 27.69
CA LYS A 67 -90.83 36.56 26.26
C LYS A 67 -89.57 36.29 25.44
N SER A 68 -88.44 36.90 25.80
CA SER A 68 -87.18 36.78 25.05
C SER A 68 -86.55 35.38 25.16
N GLN A 69 -86.76 34.67 26.27
CA GLN A 69 -86.28 33.30 26.45
C GLN A 69 -87.04 32.27 25.59
N LYS A 70 -88.31 32.51 25.28
CA LYS A 70 -89.08 31.65 24.36
C LYS A 70 -88.69 31.88 22.89
N PHE A 71 -88.33 33.12 22.53
CA PHE A 71 -87.87 33.46 21.17
C PHE A 71 -86.44 32.98 20.87
N LEU A 72 -85.57 32.83 21.88
CA LEU A 72 -84.21 32.33 21.70
C LEU A 72 -84.16 30.82 21.45
N LYS A 73 -85.07 30.03 22.03
CA LYS A 73 -85.09 28.57 21.87
C LYS A 73 -85.49 28.07 20.47
N GLN A 74 -86.01 28.96 19.61
CA GLN A 74 -86.43 28.65 18.24
C GLN A 74 -85.30 28.78 17.21
N ARG A 75 -84.18 29.45 17.54
CA ARG A 75 -83.05 29.67 16.61
C ARG A 75 -82.00 28.57 16.61
N ASP A 76 -82.09 27.61 17.53
CA ASP A 76 -81.11 26.52 17.70
C ASP A 76 -81.55 25.20 17.02
N ASP A 77 -82.65 25.24 16.26
CA ASP A 77 -83.12 24.10 15.46
C ASP A 77 -82.23 23.96 14.20
N PRO A 78 -81.63 22.78 13.90
CA PRO A 78 -80.80 22.59 12.70
C PRO A 78 -81.56 22.88 11.40
N ASP A 79 -82.88 22.76 11.41
CA ASP A 79 -83.74 23.00 10.25
C ASP A 79 -84.19 24.46 10.15
N PHE A 80 -83.87 25.32 11.13
CA PHE A 80 -84.32 26.72 11.18
C PHE A 80 -83.97 27.49 9.91
N SER A 81 -82.75 27.35 9.37
CA SER A 81 -82.34 28.04 8.15
C SER A 81 -83.13 27.59 6.92
N SER A 82 -83.42 26.29 6.83
CA SER A 82 -84.23 25.71 5.75
C SER A 82 -85.68 26.18 5.82
N ILE A 83 -86.28 26.12 7.02
CA ILE A 83 -87.64 26.58 7.30
C ILE A 83 -87.75 28.08 7.01
N GLN A 84 -86.80 28.88 7.51
CA GLN A 84 -86.78 30.32 7.29
C GLN A 84 -86.65 30.64 5.79
N GLY A 85 -85.76 29.95 5.06
CA GLY A 85 -85.59 30.14 3.63
C GLY A 85 -86.87 29.83 2.83
N LEU A 86 -87.58 28.75 3.17
CA LEU A 86 -88.86 28.42 2.55
C LEU A 86 -89.96 29.43 2.88
N ALA A 87 -90.00 29.93 4.12
CA ALA A 87 -90.99 30.92 4.56
C ALA A 87 -90.76 32.31 3.93
N GLU A 88 -89.50 32.72 3.78
CA GLU A 88 -89.11 33.97 3.12
C GLU A 88 -89.34 33.92 1.61
N ALA A 89 -89.16 32.74 1.01
CA ALA A 89 -89.48 32.51 -0.40
C ALA A 89 -90.99 32.38 -0.67
N GLY A 90 -91.82 32.30 0.38
CA GLY A 90 -93.28 32.22 0.26
C GLY A 90 -93.84 30.83 -0.06
N PHE A 91 -93.03 29.77 0.05
CA PHE A 91 -93.47 28.38 -0.17
C PHE A 91 -94.30 27.82 0.99
N ILE A 92 -94.03 28.29 2.20
CA ILE A 92 -94.79 27.96 3.41
C ILE A 92 -95.37 29.24 4.02
N SER A 93 -96.54 29.11 4.66
CA SER A 93 -97.21 30.23 5.30
C SER A 93 -96.32 30.90 6.36
N SER A 94 -96.31 32.23 6.35
CA SER A 94 -95.48 33.01 7.26
C SER A 94 -96.15 34.35 7.57
N LYS A 95 -95.53 35.15 8.44
CA LYS A 95 -96.01 36.53 8.71
C LYS A 95 -96.04 37.41 7.45
N LEU A 96 -95.29 37.02 6.42
CA LEU A 96 -95.22 37.74 5.15
C LEU A 96 -96.31 37.30 4.16
N SER A 97 -96.89 36.11 4.30
CA SER A 97 -97.88 35.58 3.37
C SER A 97 -99.32 36.03 3.67
N ASN A 98 -99.60 36.54 4.87
CA ASN A 98 -100.97 36.76 5.39
C ASN A 98 -101.57 38.15 5.09
N HIS A 99 -101.11 38.84 4.05
CA HIS A 99 -101.63 40.15 3.65
C HIS A 99 -102.38 40.09 2.32
N ASP A 100 -103.56 39.48 2.34
CA ASP A 100 -104.58 39.77 1.33
C ASP A 100 -105.21 41.13 1.67
N LEU A 101 -104.94 42.14 0.84
CA LEU A 101 -105.33 43.55 1.01
C LEU A 101 -106.86 43.82 1.01
N LEU A 102 -107.71 42.78 1.05
CA LEU A 102 -109.16 42.90 0.89
C LEU A 102 -110.00 42.25 2.01
N SER A 103 -109.41 41.56 2.98
CA SER A 103 -110.17 41.03 4.15
C SER A 103 -110.00 41.96 5.36
N SER A 104 -110.71 43.08 5.33
CA SER A 104 -110.80 44.01 6.46
C SER A 104 -111.78 43.49 7.52
N SER A 105 -111.31 42.66 8.44
CA SER A 105 -111.91 42.56 9.78
C SER A 105 -110.77 42.45 10.80
N VAL A 106 -110.58 43.54 11.55
CA VAL A 106 -109.43 43.87 12.39
C VAL A 106 -109.40 43.10 13.71
N GLU A 107 -110.21 42.05 13.88
CA GLU A 107 -110.34 41.35 15.15
C GLU A 107 -109.90 39.90 14.99
N ASN A 108 -108.74 39.59 15.61
CA ASN A 108 -108.06 38.28 15.73
C ASN A 108 -106.86 38.03 14.80
N GLN A 109 -105.86 38.93 14.77
CA GLN A 109 -104.52 38.55 14.33
C GLN A 109 -103.81 37.72 15.42
N SER A 110 -104.14 36.42 15.46
CA SER A 110 -103.34 35.43 16.19
C SER A 110 -101.90 35.44 15.63
N PRO A 111 -100.84 35.44 16.46
CA PRO A 111 -99.49 35.33 15.94
C PRO A 111 -99.31 34.00 15.22
N PHE A 112 -98.93 34.05 13.94
CA PHE A 112 -98.65 32.85 13.15
C PHE A 112 -97.34 32.21 13.60
N TYR A 113 -97.39 30.94 14.00
CA TYR A 113 -96.23 30.15 14.43
C TYR A 113 -96.11 28.90 13.55
N PHE A 114 -94.94 28.70 12.93
CA PHE A 114 -94.62 27.43 12.28
C PHE A 114 -94.33 26.39 13.36
N ALA A 115 -95.16 25.35 13.44
CA ALA A 115 -95.04 24.29 14.43
C ALA A 115 -94.13 23.18 13.90
N ALA A 116 -92.80 23.40 13.93
CA ALA A 116 -91.80 22.47 13.39
C ALA A 116 -91.92 21.04 13.93
N GLU A 117 -92.30 20.90 15.21
CA GLU A 117 -92.49 19.62 15.90
C GLU A 117 -93.87 18.97 15.67
N SER A 118 -94.76 19.63 14.93
CA SER A 118 -96.08 19.05 14.63
C SER A 118 -95.99 18.12 13.42
N PRO A 119 -96.75 17.01 13.41
CA PRO A 119 -96.72 16.10 12.28
C PRO A 119 -97.29 16.80 11.04
N LEU A 120 -96.59 16.66 9.92
CA LEU A 120 -97.01 17.23 8.64
C LEU A 120 -98.37 16.66 8.23
N SER A 121 -99.34 17.54 7.97
CA SER A 121 -100.67 17.15 7.52
C SER A 121 -100.70 16.83 6.03
N ARG A 122 -101.73 16.09 5.58
CA ARG A 122 -101.90 15.76 4.15
C ARG A 122 -102.12 17.01 3.30
N GLN A 123 -102.93 17.95 3.79
CA GLN A 123 -103.18 19.19 3.06
C GLN A 123 -101.92 20.05 2.96
N ASP A 124 -101.10 20.11 4.01
CA ASP A 124 -99.88 20.91 4.01
C ASP A 124 -98.82 20.28 3.11
N LEU A 125 -98.66 18.94 3.11
CA LEU A 125 -97.73 18.25 2.20
C LEU A 125 -98.04 18.58 0.74
N VAL A 126 -99.31 18.43 0.33
CA VAL A 126 -99.71 18.69 -1.06
C VAL A 126 -99.59 20.19 -1.36
N SER A 127 -99.99 21.05 -0.42
CA SER A 127 -99.90 22.50 -0.62
C SER A 127 -98.46 22.97 -0.81
N TRP A 128 -97.56 22.62 0.11
CA TRP A 128 -96.17 23.06 0.05
C TRP A 128 -95.45 22.48 -1.18
N LYS A 129 -95.69 21.22 -1.51
CA LYS A 129 -95.08 20.58 -2.69
C LYS A 129 -95.62 21.17 -4.00
N MET A 130 -96.91 21.46 -4.09
CA MET A 130 -97.48 22.06 -5.30
C MET A 130 -96.99 23.48 -5.54
N VAL A 131 -96.82 24.30 -4.49
CA VAL A 131 -96.24 25.64 -4.62
C VAL A 131 -94.75 25.55 -5.03
N LEU A 132 -94.04 24.52 -4.57
CA LEU A 132 -92.65 24.27 -4.97
C LEU A 132 -92.52 23.90 -6.45
N ASP A 133 -93.40 23.02 -6.96
CA ASP A 133 -93.34 22.53 -8.34
C ASP A 133 -93.97 23.51 -9.33
N LYS A 134 -95.08 24.17 -8.96
CA LYS A 134 -95.86 25.02 -9.86
C LYS A 134 -95.70 26.49 -9.48
N ARG A 135 -95.14 27.28 -10.40
CA ARG A 135 -95.01 28.74 -10.24
C ARG A 135 -96.34 29.47 -10.04
N GLN A 136 -97.44 28.93 -10.56
CA GLN A 136 -98.79 29.48 -10.41
C GLN A 136 -99.78 28.35 -10.18
N LEU A 137 -100.61 28.49 -9.14
CA LEU A 137 -101.70 27.57 -8.85
C LEU A 137 -103.00 28.06 -9.51
N PRO A 138 -103.90 27.14 -9.90
CA PRO A 138 -105.19 27.49 -10.49
C PRO A 138 -106.08 28.19 -9.47
N VAL A 139 -106.88 29.17 -9.93
CA VAL A 139 -107.96 29.75 -9.10
C VAL A 139 -108.98 28.64 -8.86
N ALA A 140 -109.18 28.27 -7.60
CA ALA A 140 -109.99 27.13 -7.21
C ALA A 140 -111.13 27.54 -6.27
N ASP A 141 -112.34 27.16 -6.67
CA ASP A 141 -113.53 27.26 -5.82
C ASP A 141 -113.89 25.89 -5.24
N LYS A 142 -114.61 25.88 -4.11
CA LYS A 142 -115.13 24.66 -3.47
C LYS A 142 -115.84 23.71 -4.44
N LYS A 143 -116.60 24.27 -5.39
CA LYS A 143 -117.33 23.49 -6.41
C LYS A 143 -116.37 22.77 -7.36
N MET A 144 -115.27 23.42 -7.75
CA MET A 144 -114.26 22.85 -8.63
C MET A 144 -113.54 21.69 -7.94
N LEU A 145 -113.14 21.87 -6.68
CA LEU A 145 -112.53 20.82 -5.88
C LEU A 145 -113.49 19.63 -5.67
N TYR A 146 -114.79 19.89 -5.44
CA TYR A 146 -115.80 18.84 -5.32
C TYR A 146 -115.94 18.01 -6.60
N MET A 147 -115.99 18.66 -7.75
CA MET A 147 -116.13 17.98 -9.04
C MET A 147 -114.92 17.10 -9.38
N LEU A 148 -113.70 17.55 -9.05
CA LEU A 148 -112.46 16.81 -9.36
C LEU A 148 -112.15 15.70 -8.35
N SER A 149 -112.40 15.94 -7.06
CA SER A 149 -112.02 15.00 -6.00
C SER A 149 -113.11 13.99 -5.61
N GLY A 150 -114.38 14.41 -5.63
CA GLY A 150 -115.48 13.66 -5.02
C GLY A 150 -115.35 13.42 -3.51
N PHE A 151 -114.47 14.16 -2.81
CA PHE A 151 -114.24 13.98 -1.38
C PHE A 151 -115.48 14.31 -0.55
N ARG A 152 -115.79 13.48 0.45
CA ARG A 152 -116.94 13.68 1.33
C ARG A 152 -116.68 14.70 2.44
N ASP A 153 -115.42 14.99 2.73
CA ASP A 153 -114.95 15.84 3.82
C ASP A 153 -114.35 17.18 3.33
N ILE A 154 -114.76 17.66 2.16
CA ILE A 154 -114.30 18.94 1.56
C ILE A 154 -114.54 20.12 2.48
N ASP A 155 -115.62 20.09 3.26
CA ASP A 155 -115.94 21.14 4.24
C ASP A 155 -114.87 21.30 5.33
N LYS A 156 -114.02 20.29 5.54
CA LYS A 156 -112.93 20.30 6.52
C LYS A 156 -111.60 20.77 5.93
N ILE A 157 -111.50 20.92 4.62
CA ILE A 157 -110.27 21.33 3.94
C ILE A 157 -110.17 22.84 4.00
N ASN A 158 -109.00 23.35 4.42
CA ASN A 158 -108.75 24.79 4.42
C ASN A 158 -108.90 25.37 2.99
N PRO A 159 -109.69 26.44 2.78
CA PRO A 159 -109.80 27.12 1.49
C PRO A 159 -108.46 27.45 0.81
N ASP A 160 -107.43 27.79 1.58
CA ASP A 160 -106.09 28.11 1.07
C ASP A 160 -105.41 26.92 0.37
N ALA A 161 -105.80 25.68 0.71
CA ALA A 161 -105.27 24.46 0.12
C ALA A 161 -106.01 24.05 -1.17
N TRP A 162 -107.18 24.64 -1.49
CA TRP A 162 -107.95 24.24 -2.66
C TRP A 162 -107.19 24.41 -3.99
N PRO A 163 -106.46 25.52 -4.24
CA PRO A 163 -105.67 25.68 -5.46
C PRO A 163 -104.64 24.56 -5.66
N ALA A 164 -103.92 24.20 -4.59
CA ALA A 164 -102.91 23.15 -4.62
C ALA A 164 -103.52 21.76 -4.83
N LEU A 165 -104.62 21.44 -4.14
CA LEU A 165 -105.31 20.16 -4.29
C LEU A 165 -105.92 20.01 -5.69
N VAL A 166 -106.49 21.09 -6.25
CA VAL A 166 -106.99 21.08 -7.63
C VAL A 166 -105.86 20.87 -8.62
N ALA A 167 -104.70 21.52 -8.43
CA ALA A 167 -103.52 21.31 -9.28
C ALA A 167 -103.02 19.86 -9.23
N ASP A 168 -102.94 19.28 -8.03
CA ASP A 168 -102.53 17.89 -7.83
C ASP A 168 -103.50 16.89 -8.48
N LEU A 169 -104.81 17.05 -8.24
CA LEU A 169 -105.84 16.18 -8.82
C LEU A 169 -105.92 16.31 -10.34
N SER A 170 -105.60 17.50 -10.88
CA SER A 170 -105.53 17.71 -12.33
C SER A 170 -104.35 16.97 -12.98
N ALA A 171 -103.31 16.63 -12.20
CA ALA A 171 -102.20 15.79 -12.65
C ALA A 171 -102.55 14.29 -12.71
N GLY A 172 -103.74 13.90 -12.25
CA GLY A 172 -104.25 12.52 -12.32
C GLY A 172 -103.38 11.52 -11.57
N ASP A 173 -102.96 10.45 -12.24
CA ASP A 173 -102.15 9.37 -11.65
C ASP A 173 -100.72 9.81 -11.27
N GLN A 174 -100.28 10.98 -11.74
CA GLN A 174 -98.98 11.56 -11.38
C GLN A 174 -99.06 12.50 -10.17
N GLY A 175 -100.26 12.72 -9.62
CA GLY A 175 -100.48 13.52 -8.42
C GLY A 175 -100.05 12.80 -7.14
N ILE A 176 -99.62 13.57 -6.16
CA ILE A 176 -99.25 13.15 -4.80
C ILE A 176 -100.42 12.43 -4.14
N ILE A 177 -101.66 12.90 -4.31
CA ILE A 177 -102.83 12.25 -3.71
C ILE A 177 -102.97 10.82 -4.23
N SER A 178 -102.80 10.60 -5.53
CA SER A 178 -102.88 9.26 -6.13
C SER A 178 -101.70 8.38 -5.70
N LEU A 179 -100.47 8.89 -5.78
CA LEU A 179 -99.25 8.12 -5.56
C LEU A 179 -98.91 7.87 -4.09
N ALA A 180 -99.06 8.87 -3.21
CA ALA A 180 -98.69 8.77 -1.80
C ALA A 180 -99.88 8.35 -0.91
N PHE A 181 -101.10 8.79 -1.20
CA PHE A 181 -102.26 8.51 -0.36
C PHE A 181 -103.18 7.41 -0.91
N GLY A 182 -103.07 7.09 -2.19
CA GLY A 182 -103.90 6.10 -2.88
C GLY A 182 -105.33 6.59 -3.15
N CYS A 183 -106.17 5.72 -3.71
CA CYS A 183 -107.57 6.03 -3.99
C CYS A 183 -108.38 6.19 -2.70
N THR A 184 -108.66 7.43 -2.30
CA THR A 184 -109.42 7.74 -1.09
C THR A 184 -110.69 8.54 -1.43
N ARG A 185 -111.81 8.22 -0.77
CA ARG A 185 -113.07 8.99 -0.84
C ARG A 185 -113.20 10.03 0.29
N LEU A 186 -112.28 9.96 1.26
CA LEU A 186 -112.12 10.88 2.38
C LEU A 186 -110.67 11.32 2.39
N PHE A 187 -110.42 12.62 2.21
CA PHE A 187 -109.07 13.14 2.12
C PHE A 187 -108.38 13.13 3.48
N GLN A 188 -109.12 13.43 4.54
CA GLN A 188 -108.65 13.58 5.91
C GLN A 188 -107.52 14.63 5.99
N PRO A 189 -107.82 15.94 5.80
CA PRO A 189 -106.82 17.00 5.63
C PRO A 189 -105.77 17.04 6.75
N ASP A 190 -106.21 16.89 8.00
CA ASP A 190 -105.35 16.96 9.20
C ASP A 190 -104.62 15.64 9.53
N LYS A 191 -104.79 14.60 8.71
CA LYS A 191 -104.15 13.31 8.99
C LYS A 191 -102.63 13.44 8.82
N PRO A 192 -101.83 12.92 9.77
CA PRO A 192 -100.37 12.97 9.67
C PRO A 192 -99.86 12.12 8.51
N VAL A 193 -98.86 12.64 7.81
CA VAL A 193 -98.16 12.00 6.69
C VAL A 193 -97.00 11.14 7.22
N THR A 194 -96.86 9.92 6.69
CA THR A 194 -95.73 9.04 7.04
C THR A 194 -94.47 9.40 6.25
N LYS A 195 -93.28 9.07 6.77
CA LYS A 195 -92.01 9.32 6.06
C LYS A 195 -91.97 8.71 4.65
N ALA A 196 -92.57 7.53 4.46
CA ALA A 196 -92.67 6.91 3.14
C ALA A 196 -93.56 7.71 2.18
N GLN A 197 -94.69 8.23 2.66
CA GLN A 197 -95.60 9.06 1.85
C GLN A 197 -94.96 10.40 1.49
N ALA A 198 -94.24 11.02 2.44
CA ALA A 198 -93.47 12.23 2.18
C ALA A 198 -92.34 11.97 1.16
N ALA A 199 -91.63 10.85 1.28
CA ALA A 199 -90.57 10.47 0.33
C ALA A 199 -91.12 10.27 -1.09
N VAL A 200 -92.27 9.58 -1.23
CA VAL A 200 -92.95 9.46 -2.53
C VAL A 200 -93.33 10.83 -3.06
N ALA A 201 -93.97 11.67 -2.26
CA ALA A 201 -94.38 13.02 -2.67
C ALA A 201 -93.19 13.88 -3.14
N LEU A 202 -92.06 13.82 -2.44
CA LEU A 202 -90.84 14.58 -2.80
C LEU A 202 -90.14 14.01 -4.04
N ALA A 203 -90.16 12.69 -4.22
CA ALA A 203 -89.59 12.01 -5.38
C ALA A 203 -90.45 12.17 -6.64
N THR A 204 -91.71 12.56 -6.51
CA THR A 204 -92.64 12.81 -7.63
C THR A 204 -92.71 14.29 -8.00
N GLY A 205 -93.07 14.59 -9.25
CA GLY A 205 -93.26 15.95 -9.75
C GLY A 205 -92.21 16.37 -10.78
N GLU A 206 -92.26 17.64 -11.19
CA GLU A 206 -91.50 18.14 -12.35
C GLU A 206 -89.97 18.10 -12.19
N ALA A 207 -89.48 18.13 -10.95
CA ALA A 207 -88.04 18.07 -10.65
C ALA A 207 -87.49 16.64 -10.48
N SER A 208 -88.34 15.60 -10.57
CA SER A 208 -87.96 14.20 -10.31
C SER A 208 -86.85 13.72 -11.23
N ASP A 209 -86.99 13.96 -12.53
CA ASP A 209 -86.03 13.53 -13.55
C ASP A 209 -84.65 14.14 -13.27
N THR A 210 -84.60 15.45 -13.01
CA THR A 210 -83.36 16.17 -12.65
C THR A 210 -82.71 15.59 -11.39
N VAL A 211 -83.47 15.34 -10.32
CA VAL A 211 -82.91 14.78 -9.08
C VAL A 211 -82.38 13.35 -9.30
N SER A 212 -83.08 12.55 -10.10
CA SER A 212 -82.63 11.18 -10.41
C SER A 212 -81.34 11.14 -11.23
N GLU A 213 -81.17 12.06 -12.19
CA GLU A 213 -79.95 12.21 -12.98
C GLU A 213 -78.76 12.64 -12.09
N GLU A 214 -78.98 13.62 -11.20
CA GLU A 214 -77.96 14.05 -10.24
C GLU A 214 -77.56 12.92 -9.29
N LEU A 215 -78.51 12.11 -8.82
CA LEU A 215 -78.24 10.96 -7.97
C LEU A 215 -77.38 9.91 -8.69
N ALA A 216 -77.73 9.59 -9.95
CA ALA A 216 -76.95 8.67 -10.77
C ALA A 216 -75.53 9.20 -11.05
N ARG A 217 -75.38 10.52 -11.26
CA ARG A 217 -74.06 11.16 -11.41
C ARG A 217 -73.23 11.03 -10.14
N ILE A 218 -73.81 11.32 -8.97
CA ILE A 218 -73.12 11.23 -7.67
C ILE A 218 -72.72 9.78 -7.39
N GLU A 219 -73.60 8.81 -7.67
CA GLU A 219 -73.27 7.39 -7.52
C GLU A 219 -72.09 7.00 -8.43
N ALA A 220 -72.12 7.39 -9.70
CA ALA A 220 -71.01 7.14 -10.64
C ALA A 220 -69.71 7.81 -10.20
N GLU A 221 -69.76 9.04 -9.69
CA GLU A 221 -68.60 9.75 -9.15
C GLU A 221 -68.03 9.04 -7.92
N SER A 222 -68.89 8.56 -7.01
CA SER A 222 -68.46 7.79 -5.84
C SER A 222 -67.80 6.46 -6.22
N VAL A 223 -68.30 5.77 -7.24
CA VAL A 223 -67.71 4.52 -7.75
C VAL A 223 -66.35 4.80 -8.39
N ALA A 224 -66.22 5.90 -9.14
CA ALA A 224 -64.95 6.32 -9.70
C ALA A 224 -63.93 6.68 -8.60
N GLU A 225 -64.33 7.40 -7.56
CA GLU A 225 -63.47 7.73 -6.42
C GLU A 225 -63.02 6.48 -5.64
N ASN A 226 -63.92 5.51 -5.43
CA ASN A 226 -63.59 4.22 -4.85
C ASN A 226 -62.59 3.44 -5.71
N ALA A 227 -62.72 3.47 -7.04
CA ALA A 227 -61.76 2.83 -7.95
C ALA A 227 -60.37 3.51 -7.90
N VAL A 228 -60.34 4.84 -7.87
CA VAL A 228 -59.10 5.62 -7.76
C VAL A 228 -58.40 5.37 -6.42
N SER A 229 -59.14 5.34 -5.32
CA SER A 229 -58.56 5.06 -4.00
C SER A 229 -58.00 3.64 -3.90
N ALA A 230 -58.69 2.65 -4.46
CA ALA A 230 -58.18 1.27 -4.56
C ALA A 230 -56.90 1.18 -5.41
N HIS A 231 -56.84 1.90 -6.53
CA HIS A 231 -55.63 1.96 -7.35
C HIS A 231 -54.47 2.62 -6.60
N ASN A 232 -54.71 3.75 -5.94
CA ASN A 232 -53.70 4.46 -5.15
C ASN A 232 -53.16 3.57 -4.02
N ALA A 233 -54.03 2.78 -3.36
CA ALA A 233 -53.60 1.82 -2.34
C ALA A 233 -52.69 0.72 -2.92
N LEU A 234 -53.03 0.19 -4.10
CA LEU A 234 -52.18 -0.79 -4.80
C LEU A 234 -50.83 -0.18 -5.22
N VAL A 235 -50.83 1.05 -5.73
CA VAL A 235 -49.59 1.76 -6.09
C VAL A 235 -48.70 1.94 -4.86
N ALA A 236 -49.25 2.38 -3.73
CA ALA A 236 -48.49 2.52 -2.48
C ALA A 236 -47.88 1.19 -2.01
N GLN A 237 -48.63 0.08 -2.13
CA GLN A 237 -48.11 -1.25 -1.81
C GLN A 237 -46.97 -1.65 -2.74
N VAL A 238 -47.13 -1.44 -4.05
CA VAL A 238 -46.09 -1.76 -5.05
C VAL A 238 -44.84 -0.91 -4.80
N GLU A 239 -44.99 0.38 -4.51
CA GLU A 239 -43.86 1.25 -4.15
C GLU A 239 -43.15 0.76 -2.89
N GLN A 240 -43.90 0.34 -1.86
CA GLN A 240 -43.33 -0.22 -0.64
C GLN A 240 -42.55 -1.52 -0.92
N ASP A 241 -43.11 -2.43 -1.71
CA ASP A 241 -42.48 -3.71 -2.05
C ASP A 241 -41.22 -3.50 -2.90
N ILE A 242 -41.27 -2.58 -3.87
CA ILE A 242 -40.12 -2.19 -4.68
C ILE A 242 -39.02 -1.61 -3.79
N ASN A 243 -39.35 -0.67 -2.91
CA ASN A 243 -38.39 -0.07 -2.00
C ASN A 243 -37.76 -1.12 -1.07
N ALA A 244 -38.55 -2.05 -0.53
CA ALA A 244 -38.06 -3.14 0.30
C ALA A 244 -37.12 -4.08 -0.48
N SER A 245 -37.42 -4.37 -1.75
CA SER A 245 -36.56 -5.18 -2.61
C SER A 245 -35.22 -4.49 -2.91
N PHE A 246 -35.22 -3.18 -3.17
CA PHE A 246 -34.00 -2.40 -3.39
C PHE A 246 -33.14 -2.30 -2.14
N GLU A 247 -33.72 -2.05 -0.97
CA GLU A 247 -32.96 -2.00 0.28
C GLU A 247 -32.26 -3.34 0.58
N LYS A 248 -32.94 -4.46 0.30
CA LYS A 248 -32.34 -5.80 0.42
C LYS A 248 -31.19 -6.02 -0.57
N GLU A 249 -31.34 -5.59 -1.82
CA GLU A 249 -30.28 -5.73 -2.81
C GLU A 249 -29.08 -4.81 -2.48
N LEU A 250 -29.34 -3.60 -2.02
CA LEU A 250 -28.31 -2.68 -1.53
C LEU A 250 -27.57 -3.24 -0.32
N SER A 251 -28.24 -3.92 0.62
CA SER A 251 -27.56 -4.54 1.75
C SER A 251 -26.66 -5.69 1.31
N MET A 252 -27.14 -6.56 0.40
CA MET A 252 -26.32 -7.65 -0.15
C MET A 252 -25.11 -7.12 -0.94
N GLU A 253 -25.27 -6.08 -1.74
CA GLU A 253 -24.15 -5.47 -2.46
C GLU A 253 -23.14 -4.79 -1.51
N ARG A 254 -23.61 -4.12 -0.44
CA ARG A 254 -22.72 -3.59 0.60
C ARG A 254 -21.92 -4.70 1.29
N GLU A 255 -22.53 -5.83 1.60
CA GLU A 255 -21.83 -6.98 2.18
C GLU A 255 -20.76 -7.54 1.22
N LYS A 256 -21.07 -7.65 -0.07
CA LYS A 256 -20.09 -8.06 -1.10
C LYS A 256 -18.94 -7.07 -1.21
N ILE A 257 -19.23 -5.77 -1.20
CA ILE A 257 -18.21 -4.71 -1.24
C ILE A 257 -17.30 -4.83 -0.02
N ASN A 258 -17.87 -4.96 1.19
CA ASN A 258 -17.09 -5.11 2.42
C ASN A 258 -16.22 -6.38 2.41
N ALA A 259 -16.73 -7.49 1.89
CA ALA A 259 -15.96 -8.73 1.74
C ALA A 259 -14.78 -8.55 0.77
N VAL A 260 -15.02 -7.90 -0.39
CA VAL A 260 -13.97 -7.60 -1.37
C VAL A 260 -12.93 -6.64 -0.80
N GLU A 261 -13.35 -5.61 -0.07
CA GLU A 261 -12.46 -4.65 0.58
C GLU A 261 -11.59 -5.33 1.65
N THR A 262 -12.18 -6.22 2.45
CA THR A 262 -11.43 -7.01 3.45
C THR A 262 -10.38 -7.89 2.78
N MET A 263 -10.76 -8.64 1.73
CA MET A 263 -9.81 -9.47 0.97
C MET A 263 -8.71 -8.63 0.30
N ALA A 264 -9.05 -7.44 -0.22
CA ALA A 264 -8.08 -6.55 -0.82
C ALA A 264 -7.07 -6.05 0.21
N GLU A 265 -7.52 -5.69 1.42
CA GLU A 265 -6.64 -5.25 2.48
C GLU A 265 -5.76 -6.39 3.01
N GLU A 266 -6.29 -7.61 3.13
CA GLU A 266 -5.49 -8.80 3.45
C GLU A 266 -4.36 -9.02 2.43
N VAL A 267 -4.67 -8.93 1.13
CA VAL A 267 -3.67 -9.04 0.06
C VAL A 267 -2.64 -7.92 0.13
N ARG A 268 -3.03 -6.69 0.50
CA ARG A 268 -2.10 -5.58 0.69
C ARG A 268 -1.18 -5.80 1.87
N CYS A 269 -1.70 -6.23 3.02
CA CYS A 269 -0.90 -6.56 4.19
C CYS A 269 0.11 -7.68 3.86
N GLU A 270 -0.30 -8.72 3.15
CA GLU A 270 0.60 -9.82 2.76
C GLU A 270 1.68 -9.36 1.76
N LEU A 271 1.32 -8.48 0.82
CA LEU A 271 2.29 -7.88 -0.10
C LEU A 271 3.32 -7.02 0.63
N GLU A 272 2.90 -6.21 1.61
CA GLU A 272 3.80 -5.41 2.44
C GLU A 272 4.71 -6.30 3.28
N ARG A 273 4.19 -7.40 3.84
CA ARG A 273 5.00 -8.40 4.54
C ARG A 273 6.08 -8.99 3.64
N LEU A 274 5.72 -9.42 2.43
CA LEU A 274 6.66 -9.98 1.45
C LEU A 274 7.69 -8.95 0.95
N ARG A 275 7.28 -7.68 0.80
CA ARG A 275 8.23 -6.59 0.47
C ARG A 275 9.24 -6.38 1.59
N ALA A 276 8.79 -6.33 2.85
CA ALA A 276 9.68 -6.19 3.99
C ALA A 276 10.64 -7.39 4.14
N GLU A 277 10.18 -8.60 3.82
CA GLU A 277 11.03 -9.80 3.77
C GLU A 277 12.09 -9.68 2.66
N ARG A 278 11.68 -9.30 1.44
CA ARG A 278 12.62 -9.05 0.34
C ARG A 278 13.65 -7.98 0.68
N GLU A 279 13.25 -6.87 1.29
CA GLU A 279 14.18 -5.81 1.69
C GLU A 279 15.20 -6.30 2.72
N LYS A 280 14.80 -7.16 3.65
CA LYS A 280 15.74 -7.79 4.59
C LYS A 280 16.74 -8.68 3.87
N ASP A 281 16.27 -9.50 2.93
CA ASP A 281 17.12 -10.36 2.12
C ASP A 281 18.09 -9.54 1.25
N ASP A 282 17.62 -8.47 0.61
CA ASP A 282 18.45 -7.56 -0.19
C ASP A 282 19.53 -6.89 0.67
N VAL A 283 19.19 -6.46 1.89
CA VAL A 283 20.16 -5.93 2.86
C VAL A 283 21.16 -7.00 3.29
N ALA A 284 20.72 -8.24 3.52
CA ALA A 284 21.61 -9.35 3.86
C ALA A 284 22.58 -9.67 2.70
N LEU A 285 22.07 -9.77 1.47
CA LEU A 285 22.86 -9.99 0.26
C LEU A 285 23.87 -8.86 0.03
N MET A 286 23.51 -7.60 0.29
CA MET A 286 24.46 -6.49 0.22
C MET A 286 25.58 -6.61 1.25
N LYS A 287 25.28 -7.03 2.48
CA LYS A 287 26.31 -7.27 3.51
C LYS A 287 27.24 -8.40 3.09
N GLU A 288 26.71 -9.50 2.57
CA GLU A 288 27.52 -10.60 2.04
C GLU A 288 28.39 -10.16 0.87
N ARG A 289 27.85 -9.38 -0.07
CA ARG A 289 28.64 -8.79 -1.18
C ARG A 289 29.78 -7.92 -0.67
N ILE A 290 29.54 -7.06 0.31
CA ILE A 290 30.58 -6.22 0.91
C ILE A 290 31.64 -7.09 1.61
N ALA A 291 31.23 -8.15 2.30
CA ALA A 291 32.16 -9.09 2.92
C ALA A 291 33.04 -9.79 1.87
N ILE A 292 32.45 -10.32 0.81
CA ILE A 292 33.16 -10.95 -0.30
C ILE A 292 34.14 -9.97 -0.96
N GLU A 293 33.72 -8.73 -1.23
CA GLU A 293 34.59 -7.70 -1.80
C GLU A 293 35.79 -7.41 -0.88
N SER A 294 35.56 -7.36 0.44
CA SER A 294 36.64 -7.14 1.41
C SER A 294 37.64 -8.30 1.44
N GLU A 295 37.17 -9.55 1.32
CA GLU A 295 38.03 -10.74 1.20
C GLU A 295 38.80 -10.74 -0.13
N MET A 296 38.15 -10.35 -1.23
CA MET A 296 38.77 -10.24 -2.54
C MET A 296 39.89 -9.20 -2.58
N GLU A 297 39.73 -8.07 -1.88
CA GLU A 297 40.78 -7.06 -1.73
C GLU A 297 41.98 -7.62 -0.93
N VAL A 298 41.73 -8.41 0.12
CA VAL A 298 42.80 -9.10 0.87
C VAL A 298 43.53 -10.11 -0.01
N LEU A 299 42.80 -10.93 -0.76
CA LEU A 299 43.40 -11.88 -1.71
C LEU A 299 44.20 -11.17 -2.80
N SER A 300 43.72 -10.03 -3.29
CA SER A 300 44.43 -9.21 -4.28
C SER A 300 45.73 -8.62 -3.72
N LYS A 301 45.72 -8.15 -2.46
CA LYS A 301 46.94 -7.74 -1.75
C LYS A 301 47.93 -8.90 -1.60
N LEU A 302 47.44 -10.06 -1.16
CA LEU A 302 48.29 -11.25 -1.01
C LEU A 302 48.87 -11.71 -2.35
N ARG A 303 48.07 -11.69 -3.42
CA ARG A 303 48.55 -12.01 -4.78
C ARG A 303 49.67 -11.07 -5.21
N ARG A 304 49.50 -9.75 -5.00
CA ARG A 304 50.55 -8.76 -5.31
C ARG A 304 51.83 -9.01 -4.50
N GLU A 305 51.72 -9.29 -3.20
CA GLU A 305 52.90 -9.62 -2.38
C GLU A 305 53.61 -10.87 -2.92
N VAL A 306 52.87 -11.94 -3.26
CA VAL A 306 53.46 -13.15 -3.83
C VAL A 306 54.11 -12.88 -5.19
N GLU A 307 53.50 -12.07 -6.05
CA GLU A 307 54.08 -11.63 -7.32
C GLU A 307 55.36 -10.81 -7.11
N GLU A 308 55.39 -9.92 -6.12
CA GLU A 308 56.59 -9.15 -5.73
C GLU A 308 57.70 -10.07 -5.21
N GLN A 309 57.36 -11.04 -4.35
CA GLN A 309 58.31 -12.07 -3.87
C GLN A 309 58.86 -12.91 -5.04
N LEU A 310 57.99 -13.29 -5.99
CA LEU A 310 58.40 -14.00 -7.20
C LEU A 310 59.36 -13.15 -8.05
N HIS A 311 59.04 -11.87 -8.27
CA HIS A 311 59.90 -10.97 -9.01
C HIS A 311 61.26 -10.77 -8.34
N SER A 312 61.29 -10.64 -7.01
CA SER A 312 62.54 -10.57 -6.23
C SER A 312 63.37 -11.84 -6.40
N LEU A 313 62.75 -13.03 -6.29
CA LEU A 313 63.43 -14.31 -6.50
C LEU A 313 63.96 -14.47 -7.93
N LEU A 314 63.19 -14.04 -8.94
CA LEU A 314 63.64 -14.04 -10.33
C LEU A 314 64.83 -13.11 -10.54
N SER A 315 64.83 -11.93 -9.92
CA SER A 315 65.98 -11.01 -9.94
C SER A 315 67.21 -11.64 -9.29
N ASN A 316 67.06 -12.21 -8.10
CA ASN A 316 68.14 -12.91 -7.39
C ASN A 316 68.67 -14.09 -8.21
N LYS A 317 67.80 -14.83 -8.91
CA LYS A 317 68.21 -15.92 -9.81
C LYS A 317 69.11 -15.41 -10.94
N VAL A 318 68.79 -14.24 -11.51
CA VAL A 318 69.63 -13.61 -12.54
C VAL A 318 70.98 -13.20 -11.95
N GLU A 319 71.00 -12.57 -10.78
CA GLU A 319 72.25 -12.19 -10.10
C GLU A 319 73.13 -13.42 -9.78
N ILE A 320 72.52 -14.49 -9.25
CA ILE A 320 73.21 -15.76 -9.00
C ILE A 320 73.77 -16.34 -10.30
N SER A 321 73.05 -16.25 -11.42
CA SER A 321 73.56 -16.74 -12.71
C SER A 321 74.78 -15.96 -13.19
N TYR A 322 74.80 -14.64 -12.99
CA TYR A 322 75.94 -13.78 -13.29
C TYR A 322 77.15 -14.10 -12.41
N GLU A 323 76.94 -14.25 -11.10
CA GLU A 323 78.01 -14.64 -10.18
C GLU A 323 78.51 -16.07 -10.47
N LYS A 324 77.63 -16.99 -10.87
CA LYS A 324 78.03 -18.33 -11.32
C LYS A 324 78.91 -18.27 -12.59
N GLU A 325 78.57 -17.43 -13.56
CA GLU A 325 79.40 -17.25 -14.76
C GLU A 325 80.76 -16.64 -14.38
N ARG A 326 80.76 -15.64 -13.49
CA ARG A 326 81.99 -15.03 -12.96
C ARG A 326 82.88 -16.06 -12.28
N ILE A 327 82.33 -16.91 -11.43
CA ILE A 327 83.05 -18.00 -10.76
C ILE A 327 83.57 -19.01 -11.80
N SER A 328 82.79 -19.36 -12.81
CA SER A 328 83.22 -20.27 -13.88
C SER A 328 84.42 -19.71 -14.67
N LYS A 329 84.46 -18.40 -14.94
CA LYS A 329 85.63 -17.73 -15.56
C LYS A 329 86.87 -17.86 -14.68
N LEU A 330 86.75 -17.52 -13.40
CA LEU A 330 87.84 -17.66 -12.43
C LEU A 330 88.32 -19.12 -12.31
N GLN A 331 87.42 -20.09 -12.36
CA GLN A 331 87.78 -21.50 -12.34
C GLN A 331 88.56 -21.92 -13.60
N LYS A 332 88.19 -21.43 -14.79
CA LYS A 332 88.96 -21.68 -16.02
C LYS A 332 90.35 -21.06 -15.97
N GLU A 333 90.46 -19.83 -15.47
CA GLU A 333 91.75 -19.17 -15.26
C GLU A 333 92.62 -19.99 -14.29
N ALA A 334 92.08 -20.41 -13.15
CA ALA A 334 92.80 -21.24 -12.19
C ALA A 334 93.24 -22.59 -12.77
N GLU A 335 92.41 -23.25 -13.58
CA GLU A 335 92.79 -24.51 -14.25
C GLU A 335 93.89 -24.28 -15.29
N SER A 336 93.86 -23.16 -16.02
CA SER A 336 94.92 -22.81 -16.97
C SER A 336 96.26 -22.51 -16.26
N GLU A 337 96.23 -21.80 -15.13
CA GLU A 337 97.42 -21.56 -14.30
C GLU A 337 97.96 -22.90 -13.74
N LYS A 338 97.08 -23.82 -13.31
CA LYS A 338 97.47 -25.16 -12.86
C LYS A 338 98.10 -26.01 -13.97
N GLN A 339 97.58 -25.94 -15.19
CA GLN A 339 98.18 -26.62 -16.35
C GLN A 339 99.58 -26.08 -16.63
N GLU A 340 99.75 -24.76 -16.56
CA GLU A 340 101.06 -24.13 -16.77
C GLU A 340 102.06 -24.51 -15.67
N ILE A 341 101.62 -24.56 -14.41
CA ILE A 341 102.44 -25.09 -13.30
C ILE A 341 102.88 -26.52 -13.60
N SER A 342 101.99 -27.37 -14.12
CA SER A 342 102.31 -28.76 -14.45
C SER A 342 103.35 -28.86 -15.58
N ARG A 343 103.27 -27.98 -16.60
CA ARG A 343 104.28 -27.88 -17.65
C ARG A 343 105.63 -27.45 -17.09
N LEU A 344 105.66 -26.40 -16.28
CA LEU A 344 106.89 -25.92 -15.64
C LEU A 344 107.50 -26.97 -14.70
N GLN A 345 106.68 -27.77 -14.02
CA GLN A 345 107.16 -28.90 -13.22
C GLN A 345 107.83 -29.97 -14.09
N TYR A 346 107.25 -30.28 -15.26
CA TYR A 346 107.86 -31.20 -16.21
C TYR A 346 109.19 -30.66 -16.75
N ASP A 347 109.23 -29.39 -17.16
CA ASP A 347 110.45 -28.74 -17.65
C ASP A 347 111.55 -28.74 -16.58
N LEU A 348 111.20 -28.43 -15.33
CA LEU A 348 112.11 -28.52 -14.19
C LEU A 348 112.65 -29.94 -13.98
N GLU A 349 111.81 -30.96 -14.11
CA GLU A 349 112.23 -32.35 -13.93
C GLU A 349 113.19 -32.79 -15.06
N VAL A 350 112.94 -32.35 -16.29
CA VAL A 350 113.85 -32.56 -17.43
C VAL A 350 115.19 -31.89 -17.17
N GLU A 351 115.20 -30.62 -16.76
CA GLU A 351 116.42 -29.87 -16.44
C GLU A 351 117.16 -30.50 -15.24
N ARG A 352 116.43 -30.97 -14.21
CA ARG A 352 117.04 -31.71 -13.09
C ARG A 352 117.75 -32.97 -13.56
N LYS A 353 117.14 -33.73 -14.47
CA LYS A 353 117.76 -34.93 -15.06
C LYS A 353 118.96 -34.58 -15.93
N ALA A 354 118.87 -33.53 -16.74
CA ALA A 354 119.99 -33.05 -17.55
C ALA A 354 121.19 -32.62 -16.68
N LEU A 355 120.94 -31.88 -15.60
CA LEU A 355 121.97 -31.51 -14.62
C LEU A 355 122.57 -32.73 -13.92
N SER A 356 121.75 -33.73 -13.58
CA SER A 356 122.24 -34.99 -13.00
C SER A 356 123.12 -35.76 -14.00
N MET A 357 122.76 -35.79 -15.28
CA MET A 357 123.56 -36.41 -16.34
C MET A 357 124.88 -35.66 -16.56
N ALA A 358 124.83 -34.32 -16.60
CA ALA A 358 126.02 -33.48 -16.70
C ALA A 358 126.96 -33.67 -15.51
N ARG A 359 126.41 -33.78 -14.29
CA ARG A 359 127.18 -34.10 -13.09
C ARG A 359 127.84 -35.48 -13.18
N ALA A 360 127.11 -36.51 -13.59
CA ALA A 360 127.67 -37.86 -13.76
C ALA A 360 128.78 -37.89 -14.83
N TRP A 361 128.60 -37.17 -15.94
CA TRP A 361 129.64 -37.01 -16.96
C TRP A 361 130.90 -36.32 -16.40
N ALA A 362 130.72 -35.23 -15.65
CA ALA A 362 131.85 -34.54 -15.00
C ALA A 362 132.55 -35.44 -13.96
N GLU A 363 131.80 -36.25 -13.21
CA GLU A 363 132.35 -37.22 -12.26
C GLU A 363 133.12 -38.36 -12.97
N ASP A 364 132.65 -38.86 -14.11
CA ASP A 364 133.32 -39.88 -14.91
C ASP A 364 134.54 -39.34 -15.67
N GLU A 365 134.51 -38.10 -16.16
CA GLU A 365 135.69 -37.43 -16.73
C GLU A 365 136.74 -37.19 -15.64
N ALA A 366 136.33 -36.81 -14.43
CA ALA A 366 137.23 -36.69 -13.28
C ALA A 366 137.83 -38.05 -12.88
N LYS A 367 137.08 -39.17 -12.98
CA LYS A 367 137.65 -40.52 -12.78
C LYS A 367 138.66 -40.88 -13.86
N ARG A 368 138.36 -40.65 -15.14
CA ARG A 368 139.31 -40.89 -16.24
C ARG A 368 140.57 -40.04 -16.09
N ALA A 369 140.45 -38.78 -15.70
CA ALA A 369 141.59 -37.93 -15.37
C ALA A 369 142.42 -38.47 -14.19
N ARG A 370 141.76 -39.01 -13.14
CA ARG A 370 142.46 -39.69 -12.02
C ARG A 370 143.13 -40.99 -12.45
N GLU A 371 142.51 -41.76 -13.34
CA GLU A 371 143.11 -42.98 -13.90
C GLU A 371 144.32 -42.65 -14.78
N GLN A 372 144.25 -41.59 -15.58
CA GLN A 372 145.42 -41.07 -16.31
C GLN A 372 146.52 -40.56 -15.37
N ALA A 373 146.16 -39.86 -14.29
CA ALA A 373 147.12 -39.46 -13.25
C ALA A 373 147.75 -40.67 -12.56
N LYS A 374 146.97 -41.73 -12.30
CA LYS A 374 147.48 -42.97 -11.70
C LYS A 374 148.35 -43.76 -12.67
N ALA A 375 148.03 -43.77 -13.97
CA ALA A 375 148.87 -44.33 -15.01
C ALA A 375 150.19 -43.54 -15.18
N LEU A 376 150.16 -42.21 -15.04
CA LEU A 376 151.34 -41.38 -14.97
C LEU A 376 152.17 -41.66 -13.70
N GLU A 377 151.54 -41.88 -12.55
CA GLU A 377 152.23 -42.25 -11.30
C GLU A 377 152.80 -43.67 -11.37
N GLU A 378 152.13 -44.61 -12.02
CA GLU A 378 152.65 -45.96 -12.28
C GLU A 378 153.78 -45.94 -13.32
N ALA A 379 153.72 -45.08 -14.34
CA ALA A 379 154.83 -44.81 -15.24
C ALA A 379 156.02 -44.20 -14.49
N ARG A 380 155.75 -43.27 -13.55
CA ARG A 380 156.73 -42.70 -12.63
C ARG A 380 157.38 -43.78 -11.76
N TYR A 381 156.59 -44.68 -11.18
CA TYR A 381 157.06 -45.83 -10.40
C TYR A 381 157.89 -46.82 -11.24
N ARG A 382 157.51 -47.05 -12.50
CA ARG A 382 158.30 -47.88 -13.44
C ARG A 382 159.63 -47.23 -13.81
N TRP A 383 159.67 -45.92 -13.99
CA TRP A 383 160.92 -45.18 -14.25
C TRP A 383 161.83 -45.13 -13.02
N GLU A 384 161.25 -45.01 -11.83
CA GLU A 384 161.96 -45.07 -10.56
C GLU A 384 162.60 -46.45 -10.32
N LYS A 385 161.93 -47.54 -10.72
CA LYS A 385 162.44 -48.92 -10.64
C LYS A 385 163.57 -49.24 -11.65
N HIS A 386 163.73 -48.42 -12.69
CA HIS A 386 164.81 -48.54 -13.69
C HIS A 386 166.00 -47.59 -13.42
N GLY A 387 166.10 -47.02 -12.21
CA GLY A 387 167.23 -46.16 -11.85
C GLY A 387 167.17 -44.75 -12.47
N ILE A 388 166.02 -44.35 -13.02
CA ILE A 388 165.80 -43.02 -13.60
C ILE A 388 165.13 -42.14 -12.54
N LYS A 389 165.94 -41.29 -11.90
CA LYS A 389 165.47 -40.27 -10.97
C LYS A 389 164.80 -39.14 -11.77
N VAL A 390 163.48 -39.22 -11.92
CA VAL A 390 162.66 -38.17 -12.54
C VAL A 390 162.53 -37.00 -11.56
N VAL A 391 163.48 -36.07 -11.69
CA VAL A 391 163.42 -34.73 -11.11
C VAL A 391 162.35 -33.96 -11.88
N VAL A 392 161.19 -33.76 -11.26
CA VAL A 392 160.26 -32.72 -11.69
C VAL A 392 160.85 -31.42 -11.16
N ASP A 393 161.46 -30.64 -12.04
CA ASP A 393 161.97 -29.32 -11.71
C ASP A 393 160.80 -28.44 -11.28
N SER A 394 160.77 -28.08 -10.00
CA SER A 394 159.82 -27.14 -9.42
C SER A 394 160.45 -25.77 -9.35
N SER A 395 160.58 -25.13 -10.51
CA SER A 395 160.73 -23.68 -10.63
C SER A 395 160.65 -23.28 -12.10
N LEU A 396 159.47 -22.80 -12.51
CA LEU A 396 159.27 -21.55 -13.26
C LEU A 396 157.78 -21.47 -13.66
N ASP A 397 157.00 -20.82 -12.79
CA ASP A 397 155.80 -20.09 -13.19
C ASP A 397 156.14 -19.08 -14.30
N GLU A 398 155.13 -18.74 -15.11
CA GLU A 398 155.14 -17.76 -16.22
C GLU A 398 155.62 -18.30 -17.59
N GLU A 399 154.92 -19.31 -18.12
CA GLU A 399 154.75 -19.57 -19.57
C GLU A 399 153.67 -20.65 -19.80
N SER A 400 152.38 -20.33 -19.58
CA SER A 400 151.25 -21.27 -19.71
C SER A 400 150.81 -21.52 -21.16
N SER A 401 151.79 -21.68 -22.07
CA SER A 401 151.58 -21.92 -23.49
C SER A 401 152.31 -23.18 -23.97
N THR A 402 151.52 -24.19 -24.33
CA THR A 402 151.70 -25.19 -25.42
C THR A 402 151.00 -26.53 -25.11
N GLY A 403 149.70 -26.46 -24.82
CA GLY A 403 148.78 -27.60 -24.96
C GLY A 403 148.30 -27.71 -26.42
N VAL A 404 149.19 -28.09 -27.33
CA VAL A 404 148.85 -28.36 -28.74
C VAL A 404 148.27 -29.78 -28.82
N THR A 405 147.12 -29.91 -29.50
CA THR A 405 146.44 -31.16 -29.93
C THR A 405 145.25 -31.67 -29.09
N TRP A 406 144.27 -30.81 -28.73
CA TRP A 406 142.89 -31.26 -28.38
C TRP A 406 141.77 -30.28 -28.79
N LEU A 407 142.01 -29.39 -29.76
CA LEU A 407 141.06 -28.33 -30.15
C LEU A 407 140.20 -28.62 -31.40
N THR A 408 140.07 -29.87 -31.86
CA THR A 408 139.29 -30.15 -33.10
C THR A 408 138.22 -31.26 -32.95
N ALA A 409 137.85 -31.63 -31.72
CA ALA A 409 136.74 -32.55 -31.45
C ALA A 409 135.86 -32.13 -30.25
N GLY A 410 135.70 -30.82 -30.03
CA GLY A 410 134.84 -30.22 -28.97
C GLY A 410 133.73 -29.31 -29.50
N LYS A 411 133.48 -29.32 -30.81
CA LYS A 411 132.33 -28.64 -31.41
C LYS A 411 131.13 -29.59 -31.25
N GLN A 412 130.13 -29.16 -30.48
CA GLN A 412 128.90 -29.86 -30.07
C GLN A 412 128.94 -30.51 -28.66
N ILE A 413 129.29 -29.76 -27.63
CA ILE A 413 128.76 -29.99 -26.27
C ILE A 413 128.09 -28.68 -25.84
N PRO A 414 126.81 -28.69 -25.38
CA PRO A 414 126.17 -27.50 -24.85
C PRO A 414 126.94 -27.00 -23.61
N SER A 415 127.36 -25.74 -23.64
CA SER A 415 128.05 -25.07 -22.55
C SER A 415 127.24 -25.17 -21.25
N VAL A 416 127.90 -25.63 -20.18
CA VAL A 416 127.38 -25.71 -18.80
C VAL A 416 126.84 -24.36 -18.32
N GLU A 417 127.42 -23.25 -18.79
CA GLU A 417 127.00 -21.86 -18.50
C GLU A 417 125.61 -21.53 -19.09
N GLY A 418 125.26 -22.12 -20.24
CA GLY A 418 123.95 -21.96 -20.88
C GLY A 418 122.84 -22.68 -20.11
N THR A 419 123.15 -23.83 -19.50
CA THR A 419 122.24 -24.57 -18.61
C THR A 419 122.03 -23.86 -17.27
N VAL A 420 123.07 -23.26 -16.69
CA VAL A 420 122.95 -22.50 -15.43
C VAL A 420 122.10 -21.24 -15.63
N SER A 421 122.39 -20.44 -16.66
CA SER A 421 121.60 -19.24 -16.98
C SER A 421 120.15 -19.54 -17.36
N ARG A 422 119.87 -20.70 -18.00
CA ARG A 422 118.49 -21.15 -18.29
C ARG A 422 117.76 -21.60 -17.03
N ALA A 423 118.43 -22.32 -16.13
CA ALA A 423 117.87 -22.74 -14.84
C ALA A 423 117.59 -21.54 -13.92
N GLU A 424 118.49 -20.56 -13.87
CA GLU A 424 118.28 -19.30 -13.13
C GLU A 424 117.07 -18.53 -13.68
N ASN A 425 116.93 -18.42 -15.01
CA ASN A 425 115.77 -17.78 -15.64
C ASN A 425 114.45 -18.53 -15.37
N LEU A 426 114.47 -19.87 -15.31
CA LEU A 426 113.32 -20.68 -14.91
C LEU A 426 112.96 -20.45 -13.43
N VAL A 427 113.96 -20.41 -12.55
CA VAL A 427 113.77 -20.13 -11.12
C VAL A 427 113.22 -18.73 -10.91
N ASP A 428 113.70 -17.73 -11.65
CA ASP A 428 113.20 -16.36 -11.56
C ASP A 428 111.76 -16.25 -12.09
N LYS A 429 111.42 -16.95 -13.19
CA LYS A 429 110.02 -17.08 -13.65
C LYS A 429 109.13 -17.76 -12.62
N LEU A 430 109.62 -18.81 -11.94
CA LEU A 430 108.90 -19.51 -10.88
C LEU A 430 108.71 -18.66 -9.64
N LYS A 431 109.73 -17.89 -9.23
CA LYS A 431 109.61 -16.93 -8.11
C LYS A 431 108.62 -15.84 -8.44
N LEU A 432 108.69 -15.26 -9.64
CA LEU A 432 107.75 -14.24 -10.11
C LEU A 432 106.33 -14.81 -10.19
N MET A 433 106.16 -16.04 -10.67
CA MET A 433 104.87 -16.74 -10.66
C MET A 433 104.39 -17.02 -9.24
N ALA A 434 105.25 -17.48 -8.34
CA ALA A 434 104.90 -17.76 -6.94
C ALA A 434 104.45 -16.48 -6.22
N ASP A 435 105.15 -15.36 -6.41
CA ASP A 435 104.77 -14.07 -5.83
C ASP A 435 103.47 -13.53 -6.45
N ASN A 436 103.26 -13.69 -7.76
CA ASN A 436 102.03 -13.32 -8.44
C ASN A 436 100.83 -14.18 -7.98
N VAL A 437 101.00 -15.51 -7.88
CA VAL A 437 99.99 -16.46 -7.38
C VAL A 437 99.68 -16.19 -5.91
N LYS A 438 100.69 -15.95 -5.07
CA LYS A 438 100.52 -15.59 -3.65
C LYS A 438 99.76 -14.27 -3.50
N GLY A 439 100.12 -13.25 -4.29
CA GLY A 439 99.45 -11.95 -4.28
C GLY A 439 98.00 -12.01 -4.78
N LYS A 440 97.74 -12.72 -5.89
CA LYS A 440 96.40 -12.92 -6.44
C LYS A 440 95.53 -13.78 -5.50
N SER A 441 96.03 -14.90 -4.99
CA SER A 441 95.30 -15.79 -4.10
C SER A 441 94.92 -15.12 -2.78
N LEU A 442 95.81 -14.35 -2.15
CA LEU A 442 95.49 -13.59 -0.95
C LEU A 442 94.41 -12.53 -1.21
N LYS A 443 94.45 -11.84 -2.35
CA LYS A 443 93.39 -10.89 -2.76
C LYS A 443 92.06 -11.59 -3.02
N VAL A 444 92.07 -12.75 -3.67
CA VAL A 444 90.86 -13.53 -3.98
C VAL A 444 90.26 -14.10 -2.70
N ILE A 445 91.07 -14.73 -1.84
CA ILE A 445 90.64 -15.26 -0.53
C ILE A 445 90.10 -14.13 0.35
N GLY A 446 90.77 -12.97 0.40
CA GLY A 446 90.28 -11.80 1.12
C GLY A 446 88.90 -11.31 0.63
N LYS A 447 88.69 -11.26 -0.70
CA LYS A 447 87.38 -10.92 -1.28
C LYS A 447 86.31 -11.97 -0.97
N ILE A 448 86.66 -13.25 -0.99
CA ILE A 448 85.75 -14.35 -0.62
C ILE A 448 85.35 -14.22 0.85
N ILE A 449 86.31 -14.00 1.75
CA ILE A 449 86.04 -13.82 3.19
C ILE A 449 85.10 -12.62 3.42
N GLN A 450 85.34 -11.48 2.76
CA GLN A 450 84.43 -10.32 2.86
C GLN A 450 83.02 -10.64 2.36
N LYS A 451 82.89 -11.33 1.23
CA LYS A 451 81.57 -11.71 0.68
C LYS A 451 80.83 -12.69 1.60
N VAL A 452 81.53 -13.65 2.19
CA VAL A 452 80.97 -14.58 3.19
C VAL A 452 80.54 -13.81 4.45
N GLN A 453 81.32 -12.83 4.91
CA GLN A 453 80.95 -11.99 6.05
C GLN A 453 79.69 -11.16 5.77
N VAL A 454 79.55 -10.57 4.58
CA VAL A 454 78.33 -9.84 4.18
C VAL A 454 77.12 -10.77 4.15
N LEU A 455 77.28 -11.99 3.65
CA LEU A 455 76.21 -13.00 3.61
C LEU A 455 75.77 -13.43 5.01
N ILE A 456 76.72 -13.62 5.94
CA ILE A 456 76.44 -13.92 7.35
C ILE A 456 75.68 -12.76 8.02
N SER A 457 76.09 -11.51 7.78
CA SER A 457 75.39 -10.33 8.31
C SER A 457 73.95 -10.23 7.77
N PHE A 458 73.76 -10.45 6.46
CA PHE A 458 72.45 -10.43 5.83
C PHE A 458 71.52 -11.52 6.39
N LEU A 459 72.03 -12.73 6.60
CA LEU A 459 71.27 -13.83 7.21
C LEU A 459 70.91 -13.56 8.68
N ARG A 460 71.81 -12.94 9.45
CA ARG A 460 71.53 -12.53 10.84
C ARG A 460 70.42 -11.47 10.89
N GLU A 461 70.47 -10.47 10.02
CA GLU A 461 69.44 -9.44 9.92
C GLU A 461 68.09 -10.01 9.49
N TRP A 462 68.08 -10.93 8.52
CA TRP A 462 66.87 -11.61 8.08
C TRP A 462 66.23 -12.44 9.21
N THR A 463 67.05 -13.16 9.99
CA THR A 463 66.58 -13.92 11.16
C THR A 463 65.99 -13.01 12.23
N ALA A 464 66.61 -11.84 12.48
CA ALA A 464 66.10 -10.85 13.44
C ALA A 464 64.77 -10.22 12.98
N LYS A 465 64.64 -9.87 11.69
CA LYS A 465 63.39 -9.31 11.10
C LYS A 465 62.26 -10.33 11.06
N ALA A 466 62.56 -11.61 10.80
CA ALA A 466 61.55 -12.67 10.84
C ALA A 466 61.02 -12.89 12.27
N TYR A 467 61.92 -12.84 13.27
CA TYR A 467 61.55 -12.97 14.68
C TYR A 467 60.71 -11.78 15.17
N SER A 468 61.05 -10.54 14.80
CA SER A 468 60.26 -9.35 15.18
C SER A 468 58.87 -9.34 14.55
N ARG A 469 58.75 -9.66 13.25
CA ARG A 469 57.46 -9.75 12.56
C ARG A 469 56.54 -10.84 13.14
N THR A 470 57.12 -11.96 13.57
CA THR A 470 56.36 -13.04 14.23
C THR A 470 55.86 -12.60 15.61
N LYS A 471 56.69 -11.88 16.37
CA LYS A 471 56.32 -11.33 17.68
C LYS A 471 55.23 -10.25 17.56
N GLU A 472 55.35 -9.34 16.58
CA GLU A 472 54.35 -8.31 16.31
C GLU A 472 53.00 -8.90 15.88
N LEU A 473 52.99 -9.93 15.02
CA LEU A 473 51.77 -10.65 14.64
C LEU A 473 51.11 -11.36 15.83
N GLN A 474 51.91 -11.97 16.71
CA GLN A 474 51.42 -12.63 17.91
C GLN A 474 50.82 -11.62 18.90
N GLU A 475 51.49 -10.49 19.14
CA GLU A 475 51.00 -9.41 20.01
C GLU A 475 49.75 -8.71 19.42
N ALA A 476 49.68 -8.52 18.10
CA ALA A 476 48.50 -7.99 17.41
C ALA A 476 47.29 -8.94 17.49
N THR A 477 47.52 -10.25 17.39
CA THR A 477 46.47 -11.26 17.52
C THR A 477 45.95 -11.35 18.97
N ILE A 478 46.84 -11.30 19.95
CA ILE A 478 46.48 -11.31 21.38
C ILE A 478 45.74 -10.04 21.78
N SER A 479 46.18 -8.85 21.32
CA SER A 479 45.51 -7.58 21.64
C SER A 479 44.13 -7.47 21.00
N LYS A 480 43.95 -7.97 19.76
CA LYS A 480 42.64 -7.99 19.08
C LYS A 480 41.65 -8.95 19.74
N ALA A 481 42.11 -10.13 20.15
CA ALA A 481 41.28 -11.09 20.90
C ALA A 481 40.87 -10.55 22.28
N ARG A 482 41.79 -9.87 22.98
CA ARG A 482 41.52 -9.26 24.29
C ARG A 482 40.53 -8.09 24.18
N GLY A 483 40.66 -7.25 23.16
CA GLY A 483 39.72 -6.17 22.89
C GLY A 483 38.29 -6.68 22.63
N SER A 484 38.14 -7.70 21.79
CA SER A 484 36.83 -8.29 21.48
C SER A 484 36.18 -9.00 22.68
N ILE A 485 36.96 -9.66 23.54
CA ILE A 485 36.44 -10.28 24.77
C ILE A 485 35.97 -9.22 25.76
N GLN A 486 36.67 -8.10 25.88
CA GLN A 486 36.31 -7.02 26.79
C GLN A 486 35.05 -6.27 26.32
N GLU A 487 34.90 -6.02 25.01
CA GLU A 487 33.66 -5.51 24.41
C GLU A 487 32.47 -6.46 24.63
N LEU A 488 32.69 -7.77 24.48
CA LEU A 488 31.65 -8.78 24.71
C LEU A 488 31.21 -8.81 26.19
N GLN A 489 32.15 -8.71 27.14
CA GLN A 489 31.85 -8.69 28.56
C GLN A 489 31.04 -7.44 28.95
N GLN A 490 31.41 -6.27 28.43
CA GLN A 490 30.71 -5.03 28.73
C GLN A 490 29.28 -5.04 28.16
N ASN A 491 29.12 -5.47 26.90
CA ASN A 491 27.81 -5.63 26.26
C ASN A 491 26.94 -6.68 26.98
N THR A 492 27.52 -7.77 27.49
CA THR A 492 26.79 -8.80 28.24
C THR A 492 26.32 -8.28 29.60
N THR A 493 27.14 -7.48 30.30
CA THR A 493 26.74 -6.88 31.58
C THR A 493 25.63 -5.85 31.42
N GLU A 494 25.73 -4.98 30.40
CA GLU A 494 24.72 -3.95 30.08
C GLU A 494 23.38 -4.58 29.65
N PHE A 495 23.44 -5.64 28.85
CA PHE A 495 22.27 -6.41 28.44
C PHE A 495 21.60 -7.11 29.63
N SER A 496 22.38 -7.68 30.56
CA SER A 496 21.82 -8.31 31.76
C SER A 496 21.13 -7.30 32.69
N SER A 497 21.68 -6.09 32.83
CA SER A 497 21.03 -5.02 33.59
C SER A 497 19.74 -4.54 32.93
N ALA A 498 19.72 -4.39 31.61
CA ALA A 498 18.54 -3.94 30.87
C ALA A 498 17.39 -4.96 30.93
N ILE A 499 17.70 -6.26 30.88
CA ILE A 499 16.69 -7.32 31.07
C ILE A 499 16.16 -7.30 32.50
N LYS A 500 17.03 -7.14 33.49
CA LYS A 500 16.64 -7.14 34.90
C LYS A 500 15.73 -5.95 35.23
N GLU A 501 16.04 -4.75 34.73
CA GLU A 501 15.15 -3.58 34.89
C GLU A 501 13.81 -3.76 34.19
N LYS A 502 13.80 -4.28 32.96
CA LYS A 502 12.56 -4.50 32.20
C LYS A 502 11.66 -5.56 32.86
N ALA A 503 12.24 -6.62 33.40
CA ALA A 503 11.50 -7.65 34.13
C ALA A 503 10.91 -7.12 35.46
N ILE A 504 11.65 -6.27 36.18
CA ILE A 504 11.15 -5.65 37.43
C ILE A 504 10.00 -4.67 37.13
N GLY A 505 10.12 -3.85 36.08
CA GLY A 505 9.07 -2.93 35.66
C GLY A 505 7.78 -3.64 35.24
N SER A 506 7.89 -4.67 34.38
CA SER A 506 6.72 -5.44 33.95
C SER A 506 6.06 -6.21 35.09
N MET A 507 6.81 -6.69 36.07
CA MET A 507 6.26 -7.38 37.23
C MET A 507 5.50 -6.42 38.16
N GLN A 508 5.97 -5.18 38.32
CA GLN A 508 5.27 -4.13 39.07
C GLN A 508 3.98 -3.67 38.37
N GLU A 509 3.97 -3.52 37.04
CA GLU A 509 2.75 -3.23 36.28
C GLU A 509 1.70 -4.33 36.41
N LEU A 510 2.12 -5.60 36.31
CA LEU A 510 1.22 -6.75 36.48
C LEU A 510 0.62 -6.81 37.90
N GLN A 511 1.42 -6.46 38.90
CA GLN A 511 0.98 -6.42 40.30
C GLN A 511 -0.04 -5.29 40.54
N GLN A 512 0.16 -4.12 39.91
CA GLN A 512 -0.77 -2.99 39.96
C GLN A 512 -2.10 -3.34 39.27
N HIS A 513 -2.06 -3.90 38.06
CA HIS A 513 -3.25 -4.31 37.32
C HIS A 513 -4.05 -5.41 38.03
N THR A 514 -3.38 -6.34 38.70
CA THR A 514 -4.05 -7.40 39.48
C THR A 514 -4.77 -6.83 40.71
N ALA A 515 -4.19 -5.81 41.36
CA ALA A 515 -4.82 -5.13 42.50
C ALA A 515 -6.07 -4.34 42.08
N ASP A 516 -6.00 -3.63 40.94
CA ASP A 516 -7.11 -2.85 40.40
C ASP A 516 -8.28 -3.75 39.96
N LEU A 517 -7.97 -4.90 39.34
CA LEU A 517 -8.96 -5.87 38.91
C LEU A 517 -9.65 -6.56 40.10
N SER A 518 -8.91 -6.83 41.18
CA SER A 518 -9.46 -7.36 42.43
C SER A 518 -10.42 -6.37 43.11
N LEU A 519 -10.07 -5.07 43.11
CA LEU A 519 -10.95 -4.01 43.61
C LEU A 519 -12.23 -3.88 42.76
N ALA A 520 -12.09 -3.87 41.43
CA ALA A 520 -13.23 -3.79 40.51
C ALA A 520 -14.18 -4.97 40.65
N VAL A 521 -13.65 -6.20 40.78
CA VAL A 521 -14.46 -7.40 41.02
C VAL A 521 -15.18 -7.31 42.36
N LYS A 522 -14.48 -6.92 43.43
CA LYS A 522 -15.08 -6.78 44.78
C LYS A 522 -16.19 -5.72 44.83
N GLU A 523 -16.04 -4.65 44.07
CA GLU A 523 -17.04 -3.58 43.99
C GLU A 523 -18.27 -4.00 43.15
N SER A 524 -18.06 -4.76 42.07
CA SER A 524 -19.16 -5.33 41.28
C SER A 524 -19.96 -6.38 42.06
N THR A 525 -19.31 -7.22 42.87
CA THR A 525 -20.02 -8.20 43.72
C THR A 525 -20.85 -7.52 44.80
N LYS A 526 -20.39 -6.37 45.30
CA LYS A 526 -21.12 -5.58 46.31
C LYS A 526 -22.37 -4.92 45.73
N ARG A 527 -22.30 -4.40 44.49
CA ARG A 527 -23.48 -3.85 43.78
C ARG A 527 -24.54 -4.91 43.51
N VAL A 528 -24.14 -6.09 43.03
CA VAL A 528 -25.07 -7.21 42.77
C VAL A 528 -25.74 -7.70 44.06
N ALA A 529 -25.02 -7.69 45.19
CA ALA A 529 -25.60 -8.07 46.48
C ALA A 529 -26.60 -7.04 47.03
N GLU A 530 -26.40 -5.75 46.76
CA GLU A 530 -27.35 -4.68 47.10
C GLU A 530 -28.60 -4.73 46.22
N ASP A 531 -28.44 -4.93 44.91
CA ASP A 531 -29.56 -5.03 43.96
C ASP A 531 -30.47 -6.23 44.28
N CYS A 532 -29.89 -7.37 44.67
CA CYS A 532 -30.65 -8.53 45.12
C CYS A 532 -31.40 -8.27 46.45
N ARG A 533 -30.84 -7.46 47.35
CA ARG A 533 -31.50 -7.10 48.62
C ARG A 533 -32.69 -6.17 48.39
N GLU A 534 -32.51 -5.15 47.55
CA GLU A 534 -33.57 -4.21 47.20
C GLU A 534 -34.72 -4.87 46.42
N GLY A 535 -34.40 -5.84 45.55
CA GLY A 535 -35.38 -6.66 44.85
C GLY A 535 -36.24 -7.51 45.79
N VAL A 536 -35.64 -8.11 46.82
CA VAL A 536 -36.35 -8.90 47.84
C VAL A 536 -37.23 -8.03 48.72
N GLU A 537 -36.80 -6.82 49.07
CA GLU A 537 -37.60 -5.86 49.84
C GLU A 537 -38.83 -5.36 49.07
N LYS A 538 -38.68 -5.06 47.77
CA LYS A 538 -39.80 -4.71 46.89
C LYS A 538 -40.81 -5.85 46.71
N LEU A 539 -40.34 -7.10 46.67
CA LEU A 539 -41.22 -8.27 46.61
C LEU A 539 -42.00 -8.44 47.93
N THR A 540 -41.35 -8.20 49.06
CA THR A 540 -41.92 -8.37 50.41
C THR A 540 -42.98 -7.29 50.71
N GLN A 541 -42.84 -6.07 50.17
CA GLN A 541 -43.89 -5.04 50.29
C GLN A 541 -45.16 -5.35 49.47
N LYS A 542 -45.04 -6.03 48.32
CA LYS A 542 -46.21 -6.36 47.48
C LYS A 542 -47.14 -7.43 48.07
N PHE A 543 -46.67 -8.22 49.04
CA PHE A 543 -47.50 -9.22 49.73
C PHE A 543 -48.15 -8.72 51.03
N LYS A 544 -47.98 -7.43 51.37
CA LYS A 544 -48.53 -6.81 52.58
C LYS A 544 -49.68 -5.82 52.32
N SER A 545 -50.21 -5.75 51.09
CA SER A 545 -51.39 -4.95 50.74
C SER A 545 -52.58 -5.81 50.34
#